data_AF-A0A0V8DXH0-F1
#
_entry.id   AF-A0A0V8DXH0-F1
#
_cell.length_a   1.000
_cell.length_b   1.000
_cell.length_c   1.000
_cell.angle_alpha   90.00
_cell.angle_beta   90.00
_cell.angle_gamma   90.00
#
_symmetry.space_group_name_H-M   'P 1'
#
loop_
_entity.id
_entity.type
_entity.pdbx_description
1 polymer ?
#
loop_
_entity_poly.entity_id
_entity_poly.type
_entity_poly.pdbx_seq_one_letter_code
_entity_poly.pdbx_strand_id
1 'polypeptide(L)' 'MLKKLRMKRKLSQKQIAEELKISQQQYSKWEGGIITPNAETLVRLADYFDVSVDYLLGRKRERN' A
#
# COMPACT_ATOMS: atom_id res chain seq x y z
N MET A 1 -3.95 4.58 -3.83
CA MET A 1 -3.07 3.71 -4.65
C MET A 1 -3.22 2.22 -4.28
N LEU A 2 -3.13 1.87 -3.00
CA LEU A 2 -3.11 0.49 -2.50
C LEU A 2 -4.28 -0.39 -2.98
N LYS A 3 -5.51 0.13 -2.99
CA LYS A 3 -6.69 -0.59 -3.52
C LYS A 3 -6.46 -1.14 -4.93
N LYS A 4 -5.91 -0.30 -5.81
CA LYS A 4 -5.67 -0.66 -7.22
C LYS A 4 -4.63 -1.78 -7.32
N LEU A 5 -3.55 -1.69 -6.56
CA LEU A 5 -2.49 -2.70 -6.53
C LEU A 5 -2.99 -4.03 -5.97
N ARG A 6 -3.74 -4.00 -4.87
CA ARG A 6 -4.40 -5.16 -4.28
C ARG A 6 -5.35 -5.85 -5.26
N MET A 7 -6.22 -5.09 -5.92
CA MET A 7 -7.20 -5.63 -6.89
C MET A 7 -6.52 -6.22 -8.12
N LYS A 8 -5.39 -5.66 -8.59
CA LYS A 8 -4.59 -6.26 -9.68
C LYS A 8 -4.09 -7.66 -9.32
N ARG A 9 -3.81 -7.91 -8.04
CA ARG A 9 -3.42 -9.22 -7.53
C ARG A 9 -4.60 -10.11 -7.11
N LYS A 10 -5.85 -9.65 -7.31
CA LYS A 10 -7.09 -10.35 -6.95
C LYS A 10 -7.18 -10.72 -5.45
N LEU A 11 -6.56 -9.92 -4.59
CA LEU A 11 -6.56 -10.15 -3.13
C LEU A 11 -7.70 -9.38 -2.46
N SER A 12 -8.31 -9.96 -1.43
CA SER A 12 -9.15 -9.23 -0.46
C SER A 12 -8.27 -8.44 0.53
N GLN A 13 -8.87 -7.50 1.27
CA GLN A 13 -8.15 -6.78 2.33
C GLN A 13 -7.66 -7.71 3.45
N LYS A 14 -8.39 -8.81 3.71
CA LYS A 14 -8.00 -9.82 4.70
C LYS A 14 -6.75 -10.59 4.23
N GLN A 15 -6.77 -11.11 3.01
CA GLN A 15 -5.65 -11.89 2.46
C GLN A 15 -4.33 -11.10 2.44
N ILE A 16 -4.36 -9.86 1.95
CA ILE A 16 -3.13 -9.06 1.94
C ILE A 16 -2.66 -8.66 3.35
N ALA A 17 -3.58 -8.44 4.30
CA ALA A 17 -3.19 -8.18 5.68
C ALA A 17 -2.50 -9.39 6.31
N GLU A 18 -2.97 -10.61 6.01
CA GLU A 18 -2.33 -11.86 6.40
C GLU A 18 -0.93 -12.00 5.78
N GLU A 19 -0.79 -11.74 4.48
CA GLU A 19 0.52 -11.78 3.79
C GLU A 19 1.52 -10.76 4.35
N LEU A 20 1.04 -9.56 4.72
CA LEU A 20 1.87 -8.50 5.31
C LEU A 20 2.08 -8.66 6.83
N LYS A 21 1.43 -9.65 7.45
CA LYS A 21 1.44 -9.93 8.91
C LYS A 21 0.95 -8.73 9.73
N ILE A 22 -0.16 -8.13 9.33
CA ILE A 22 -0.81 -7.00 10.01
C ILE A 22 -2.31 -7.28 10.19
N SER A 23 -3.01 -6.42 10.95
CA SER A 23 -4.46 -6.52 11.04
C SER A 23 -5.14 -6.03 9.74
N GLN A 24 -6.26 -6.67 9.37
CA GLN A 24 -7.11 -6.21 8.27
C GLN A 24 -7.55 -4.75 8.47
N GLN A 25 -7.82 -4.36 9.72
CA GLN A 25 -8.24 -3.00 10.06
C GLN A 25 -7.13 -1.99 9.75
N GLN A 26 -5.88 -2.30 10.08
CA GLN A 26 -4.73 -1.46 9.75
C GLN A 26 -4.56 -1.30 8.24
N TYR A 27 -4.65 -2.39 7.49
CA TYR A 27 -4.60 -2.33 6.02
C TYR A 27 -5.75 -1.49 5.43
N SER A 28 -6.97 -1.67 5.94
CA SER A 28 -8.14 -0.89 5.51
C SER A 28 -7.96 0.62 5.76
N LYS A 29 -7.41 1.00 6.93
CA LYS A 29 -7.08 2.41 7.24
C LYS A 29 -6.06 3.00 6.27
N TRP A 30 -5.06 2.24 5.84
CA TRP A 30 -4.11 2.68 4.81
C TRP A 30 -4.76 2.83 3.43
N GLU A 31 -5.58 1.85 3.03
CA GLU A 31 -6.29 1.89 1.74
C GLU A 31 -7.27 3.06 1.67
N GLY A 32 -7.92 3.39 2.79
CA GLY A 32 -8.84 4.51 2.95
C GLY A 32 -8.17 5.87 3.23
N GLY A 33 -6.84 5.91 3.40
CA GLY A 33 -6.12 7.16 3.68
C GLY A 33 -6.35 7.74 5.08
N ILE A 34 -6.88 6.96 6.02
CA ILE A 34 -7.14 7.38 7.40
C ILE A 34 -5.83 7.48 8.19
N ILE A 35 -4.91 6.54 7.93
CA ILE A 35 -3.58 6.50 8.54
C ILE A 35 -2.56 6.34 7.41
N THR A 36 -1.44 7.05 7.51
CA THR A 36 -0.30 6.86 6.61
C THR A 36 0.63 5.78 7.19
N PRO A 37 1.07 4.79 6.39
CA PRO A 37 2.09 3.84 6.84
C PRO A 37 3.40 4.56 7.15
N ASN A 38 4.16 4.08 8.12
CA ASN A 38 5.50 4.62 8.39
C ASN A 38 6.47 4.32 7.23
N ALA A 39 7.65 4.94 7.25
CA ALA A 39 8.64 4.79 6.18
C ALA A 39 9.03 3.33 5.91
N GLU A 40 9.28 2.54 6.96
CA GLU A 40 9.61 1.12 6.82
C GLU A 40 8.48 0.31 6.16
N THR A 41 7.24 0.56 6.58
CA THR A 41 6.07 -0.10 5.98
C THR A 41 5.87 0.32 4.53
N LEU A 42 6.12 1.59 4.20
CA LEU A 42 6.05 2.07 2.82
C LEU A 42 7.06 1.35 1.93
N VAL A 43 8.30 1.15 2.41
CA VAL A 43 9.32 0.36 1.69
C VAL A 43 8.85 -1.08 1.51
N ARG A 44 8.37 -1.73 2.57
CA ARG A 44 7.84 -3.11 2.48
C ARG A 44 6.66 -3.25 1.51
N LEU A 45 5.76 -2.27 1.49
CA LEU A 45 4.64 -2.24 0.54
C LEU A 45 5.12 -2.01 -0.89
N ALA A 46 6.12 -1.14 -1.07
CA ALA A 46 6.73 -0.84 -2.36
C ALA A 46 7.37 -2.11 -2.95
N ASP A 47 8.18 -2.81 -2.14
CA ASP A 47 8.81 -4.08 -2.51
C ASP A 47 7.75 -5.16 -2.79
N TYR A 48 6.78 -5.30 -1.89
CA TYR A 48 5.72 -6.30 -2.03
C TYR A 48 4.96 -6.12 -3.35
N PHE A 49 4.62 -4.87 -3.72
CA PHE A 49 3.86 -4.56 -4.93
C PHE A 49 4.71 -4.35 -6.18
N ASP A 50 6.04 -4.40 -6.07
CA ASP A 50 6.99 -4.08 -7.14
C ASP A 50 6.76 -2.68 -7.74
N VAL A 51 6.71 -1.68 -6.88
CA VAL A 51 6.53 -0.25 -7.24
C VAL A 51 7.40 0.64 -6.38
N SER A 52 7.69 1.86 -6.81
CA SER A 52 8.38 2.84 -5.96
C SER A 52 7.52 3.35 -4.79
N VAL A 53 8.16 3.80 -3.71
CA VAL A 53 7.48 4.52 -2.61
C VAL A 53 6.80 5.80 -3.11
N ASP A 54 7.42 6.56 -4.02
CA ASP A 54 6.81 7.75 -4.64
C ASP A 54 5.47 7.41 -5.32
N TYR A 55 5.40 6.26 -5.99
CA TYR A 55 4.15 5.77 -6.59
C TYR A 55 3.08 5.50 -5.53
N LEU A 56 3.43 4.86 -4.41
CA LEU A 56 2.48 4.60 -3.31
C LEU A 56 1.93 5.88 -2.71
N LEU A 57 2.79 6.90 -2.56
CA LEU A 57 2.45 8.22 -2.04
C LEU A 57 1.73 9.11 -3.07
N GLY A 58 1.61 8.67 -4.33
CA GLY A 58 0.98 9.44 -5.39
C GLY A 58 1.78 10.67 -5.83
N ARG A 59 3.08 10.73 -5.50
CA ARG A 59 3.95 11.81 -5.91
C ARG A 59 4.19 11.71 -7.41
N LYS A 60 3.68 12.67 -8.18
CA LYS A 60 4.03 12.82 -9.60
C LYS A 60 5.30 13.65 -9.68
N ARG A 61 6.26 13.21 -10.50
CA ARG A 61 7.39 14.07 -10.87
C ARG A 61 6.86 15.15 -11.81
N GLU A 62 6.48 16.29 -11.26
CA GLU A 62 6.38 17.51 -12.05
C GLU A 62 7.81 18.01 -12.26
N ARG A 63 8.32 17.86 -13.49
CA ARG A 63 9.46 18.63 -13.96
C ARG A 63 8.90 19.96 -14.45
N ASN A 64 9.25 21.04 -13.77
CA ASN A 64 9.26 22.37 -14.40
C ASN A 64 10.45 22.46 -15.36
#